data_AF-A0A0C2GDJ9-F1
#
_entry.id   AF-A0A0C2GDJ9-F1
#
_cell.length_a   1.000
_cell.length_b   1.000
_cell.length_c   1.000
_cell.angle_alpha   90.00
_cell.angle_beta   90.00
_cell.angle_gamma   90.00
#
_symmetry.space_group_name_H-M   'P 1'
#
loop_
_entity.id
_entity.type
_entity.pdbx_description
1 polymer ?
#
loop_
_entity_poly.entity_id
_entity_poly.type
_entity_poly.pdbx_seq_one_letter_code
_entity_poly.pdbx_strand_id
1 'polypeptide(L)'
;MDSKFVEPLPNTERVQSIVSDGDEPPESFDARDHWKNCSSIISYIRDQSACEYCLGKSTMVESEEDFRSRESTDSDSSIPGSCWAVSSASAISDRICIQLNGKIKIQASDTDILSCCEYCGYG
;
A
#
# COMPACT_ATOMS: atom_id res chain seq x y z
N MET A 1 2.44 -14.71 7.06
CA MET A 1 1.28 -14.80 7.96
C MET A 1 1.08 -16.26 8.30
N ASP A 2 1.30 -16.64 9.55
CA ASP A 2 1.11 -18.02 9.99
C ASP A 2 -0.39 -18.34 10.11
N SER A 3 -0.80 -19.48 9.56
CA SER A 3 -2.17 -20.00 9.65
C SER A 3 -2.65 -20.24 11.08
N LYS A 4 -1.74 -20.22 12.07
CA LYS A 4 -2.03 -20.43 13.50
C LYS A 4 -2.71 -19.25 14.20
N PHE A 5 -2.80 -18.08 13.56
CA PHE A 5 -3.42 -16.87 14.14
C PHE A 5 -4.72 -16.43 13.46
N VAL A 6 -5.29 -17.27 12.58
CA VAL A 6 -6.57 -16.98 11.93
C VAL A 6 -7.69 -17.62 12.75
N GLU A 7 -8.38 -16.82 13.56
CA GLU A 7 -9.66 -17.25 14.15
C GLU A 7 -10.74 -17.28 13.05
N PRO A 8 -11.42 -18.41 12.82
CA PRO A 8 -12.43 -18.50 11.79
C PRO A 8 -13.72 -17.76 12.21
N LEU A 9 -14.17 -16.81 11.39
CA LEU A 9 -15.48 -16.19 11.55
C LEU A 9 -16.59 -17.24 11.38
N PRO A 10 -17.65 -17.22 12.20
CA PRO A 10 -18.77 -18.13 12.05
C PRO A 10 -19.46 -17.89 10.71
N ASN A 11 -19.75 -18.97 9.97
CA ASN A 11 -20.41 -18.96 8.66
C ASN A 11 -19.59 -18.48 7.45
N THR A 12 -18.25 -18.44 7.53
CA THR A 12 -17.43 -18.34 6.31
C THR A 12 -16.94 -19.73 5.93
N GLU A 13 -17.50 -20.34 4.88
CA GLU A 13 -16.77 -21.41 4.19
C GLU A 13 -15.49 -20.79 3.66
N ARG A 14 -14.35 -21.18 4.25
CA ARG A 14 -13.03 -20.84 3.71
C ARG A 14 -13.04 -21.35 2.27
N VAL A 15 -13.06 -20.43 1.30
CA VAL A 15 -12.93 -20.78 -0.13
C VAL A 15 -11.76 -21.74 -0.19
N GLN A 16 -12.09 -22.98 -0.55
CA GLN A 16 -11.11 -24.05 -0.66
C GLN A 16 -10.03 -23.51 -1.57
N SER A 17 -8.80 -23.49 -1.05
CA SER A 17 -7.65 -22.93 -1.74
C SER A 17 -7.73 -23.38 -3.19
N ILE A 18 -7.84 -22.43 -4.12
CA ILE A 18 -7.79 -22.70 -5.56
C ILE A 18 -6.32 -23.05 -5.85
N VAL A 19 -5.86 -24.17 -5.30
CA VAL A 19 -4.63 -24.82 -5.69
C VAL A 19 -5.04 -25.55 -6.94
N SER A 20 -4.71 -24.95 -8.08
CA SER A 20 -4.64 -25.69 -9.33
C SER A 20 -3.84 -26.97 -9.05
N ASP A 21 -4.44 -28.15 -9.16
CA ASP A 21 -3.89 -29.46 -8.77
C ASP A 21 -2.62 -29.91 -9.54
N GLY A 22 -1.81 -28.98 -10.08
CA GLY A 22 -0.68 -29.32 -10.95
C GLY A 22 0.56 -28.42 -10.90
N ASP A 23 0.53 -27.29 -10.19
CA ASP A 23 1.70 -26.39 -10.14
C ASP A 23 2.20 -26.28 -8.70
N GLU A 24 3.16 -27.15 -8.34
CA GLU A 24 3.94 -26.93 -7.12
C GLU A 24 4.62 -25.55 -7.23
N PRO A 25 4.41 -24.64 -6.25
CA PRO A 25 5.06 -23.35 -6.28
C PRO A 25 6.58 -23.55 -6.24
N PRO A 26 7.36 -22.75 -6.98
CA PRO A 26 8.81 -22.88 -6.99
C PRO A 26 9.39 -22.62 -5.60
N GLU A 27 10.55 -23.23 -5.29
CA GLU A 27 11.29 -23.03 -4.04
C GLU A 27 11.60 -21.54 -3.78
N SER A 28 11.83 -20.77 -4.84
CA SER A 28 12.04 -19.32 -4.77
C SER A 28 11.36 -18.61 -5.93
N PHE A 29 10.80 -17.44 -5.68
CA PHE A 29 10.20 -16.59 -6.70
C PHE A 29 10.56 -15.12 -6.46
N ASP A 30 11.09 -14.46 -7.48
CA ASP A 30 11.30 -13.00 -7.51
C ASP A 30 10.52 -12.40 -8.69
N ALA A 31 9.61 -11.49 -8.38
CA ALA A 31 8.78 -10.81 -9.38
C ALA A 31 9.62 -10.02 -10.41
N ARG A 32 10.78 -9.48 -9.99
CA ARG A 32 11.67 -8.68 -10.84
C ARG A 32 12.31 -9.54 -11.93
N ASP A 33 12.57 -10.81 -11.62
CA ASP A 33 13.15 -11.79 -12.54
C ASP A 33 12.09 -12.41 -13.45
N HIS A 34 10.88 -12.61 -12.93
CA HIS A 34 9.78 -13.20 -13.67
C HIS A 34 9.21 -12.23 -14.73
N TRP A 35 9.02 -10.95 -14.37
CA TRP A 35 8.53 -9.92 -15.29
C TRP A 35 9.64 -8.94 -15.68
N LYS A 36 10.62 -9.44 -16.45
CA LYS A 36 11.82 -8.65 -16.86
C LYS A 36 11.50 -7.34 -17.55
N ASN A 37 10.46 -7.32 -18.38
CA ASN A 37 9.96 -6.11 -19.05
C ASN A 37 9.40 -5.07 -18.06
N CYS A 38 8.95 -5.49 -16.89
CA CYS A 38 8.43 -4.65 -15.81
C CYS A 38 9.42 -4.46 -14.67
N SER A 39 10.62 -5.03 -14.76
CA SER A 39 11.64 -4.99 -13.71
C SER A 39 11.91 -3.57 -13.22
N SER A 40 11.98 -2.58 -14.13
CA SER A 40 12.19 -1.17 -13.77
C SER A 40 11.07 -0.53 -12.95
N ILE A 41 9.85 -1.07 -12.98
CA ILE A 41 8.72 -0.62 -12.16
C ILE A 41 8.70 -1.40 -10.84
N ILE A 42 8.82 -2.73 -10.91
CA ILE A 42 8.76 -3.64 -9.75
C ILE A 42 9.96 -3.41 -8.80
N SER A 43 11.14 -3.08 -9.34
CA SER A 43 12.33 -2.79 -8.55
C SER A 43 12.35 -1.36 -7.99
N TYR A 44 11.38 -0.51 -8.33
CA TYR A 44 11.38 0.88 -7.91
C TYR A 44 10.99 1.00 -6.44
N ILE A 45 11.96 1.40 -5.61
CA ILE A 45 11.73 1.64 -4.19
C ILE A 45 11.26 3.08 -4.01
N ARG A 46 10.03 3.21 -3.49
CA ARG A 46 9.44 4.51 -3.13
C ARG A 46 9.94 4.96 -1.77
N ASP A 47 10.18 6.25 -1.65
CA ASP A 47 10.39 6.91 -0.36
C ASP A 47 9.07 7.55 0.06
N GLN A 48 8.53 7.09 1.19
CA GLN A 48 7.28 7.61 1.75
C GLN A 48 7.47 8.94 2.52
N SER A 49 8.69 9.49 2.52
CA SER A 49 9.20 10.59 3.34
C SER A 49 9.03 10.33 4.84
N ALA A 50 9.34 11.31 5.70
CA ALA A 50 8.88 11.25 7.09
C ALA A 50 7.35 11.11 7.04
N CYS A 51 6.76 10.16 7.78
CA CYS A 51 5.31 9.89 7.82
C CYS A 51 4.51 11.03 8.47
N GLU A 52 4.75 12.26 8.03
CA GLU A 52 4.18 13.47 8.56
C GLU A 52 3.23 14.04 7.52
N TYR A 53 1.94 13.81 7.79
CA TYR A 53 0.80 14.60 7.36
C TYR A 53 0.67 14.89 5.84
N CYS A 54 -0.21 14.14 5.20
CA CYS A 54 -1.16 14.76 4.27
C CYS A 54 -2.56 14.61 4.88
N LEU A 55 -2.83 15.23 6.04
CA LEU A 55 -4.23 15.55 6.28
C LEU A 55 -4.59 16.66 5.31
N GLY A 56 -5.25 16.25 4.23
CA GLY A 56 -6.18 17.11 3.54
C GLY A 56 -7.27 17.54 4.52
N LYS A 57 -7.01 18.62 5.27
CA LYS A 57 -8.07 19.60 5.42
C LYS A 57 -7.78 20.69 4.41
N SER A 58 -8.60 20.76 3.38
CA SER A 58 -8.85 21.99 2.62
C SER A 58 -9.50 23.09 3.47
N THR A 59 -9.35 23.08 4.79
CA THR A 59 -9.68 24.24 5.61
C THR A 59 -8.59 25.26 5.36
N MET A 60 -8.99 26.38 4.78
CA MET A 60 -8.21 27.59 4.65
C MET A 60 -7.26 27.76 5.85
N VAL A 61 -6.03 28.15 5.56
CA VAL A 61 -5.14 28.77 6.54
C VAL A 61 -5.91 29.92 7.16
N GLU A 62 -6.43 29.72 8.37
CA GLU A 62 -6.82 30.82 9.25
C GLU A 62 -5.78 30.91 10.36
N SER A 63 -4.81 31.80 10.13
CA SER A 63 -3.86 32.38 11.08
C SER A 63 -2.61 31.58 11.48
N GLU A 64 -1.55 32.35 11.79
CA GLU A 64 -0.18 31.91 12.12
C GLU A 64 -0.04 31.31 13.54
N GLU A 65 -1.12 31.08 14.29
CA GLU A 65 -1.06 30.64 15.69
C GLU A 65 -1.17 29.11 15.91
N ASP A 66 -1.42 28.32 14.87
CA ASP A 66 -1.59 26.85 15.01
C ASP A 66 -0.26 26.06 14.90
N PHE A 67 0.87 26.75 14.75
CA PHE A 67 2.18 26.14 14.49
C PHE A 67 2.88 25.56 15.74
N ARG A 68 2.35 25.74 16.97
CA ARG A 68 3.11 25.39 18.19
C ARG A 68 2.40 24.53 19.24
N SER A 69 1.35 23.79 18.88
CA SER A 69 0.60 22.99 19.87
C SER A 69 0.49 21.49 19.60
N ARG A 70 1.33 20.90 18.74
CA ARG A 70 1.42 19.42 18.60
C ARG A 70 2.68 18.80 19.20
N GLU A 71 3.27 19.44 20.19
CA GLU A 71 4.11 18.75 21.17
C GLU A 71 3.21 18.21 22.30
N SER A 72 2.25 17.35 21.95
CA SER A 72 1.46 16.58 22.92
C SER A 72 1.94 15.14 22.85
N THR A 73 2.75 14.80 23.84
CA THR A 73 3.10 13.45 24.26
C THR A 73 1.85 12.60 24.47
N ASP A 74 1.45 11.81 23.48
CA ASP A 74 0.63 10.62 23.71
C ASP A 74 1.34 9.44 23.02
N SER A 75 1.96 8.60 23.84
CA SER A 75 2.75 7.43 23.45
C SER A 75 1.91 6.27 22.87
N ASP A 76 0.73 6.57 22.31
CA ASP A 76 -0.15 5.60 21.63
C ASP A 76 -0.86 6.19 20.40
N SER A 77 -0.51 7.42 19.98
CA SER A 77 -1.01 7.98 18.72
C SER A 77 -0.17 7.48 17.56
N SER A 78 -0.51 6.30 17.04
CA SER A 78 -0.04 5.88 15.71
C SER A 78 -0.55 6.88 14.69
N ILE A 79 0.29 7.84 14.29
CA ILE A 79 0.02 8.72 13.16
C ILE A 79 -0.25 7.82 11.93
N PRO A 80 -1.34 8.01 11.17
CA PRO A 80 -1.59 7.21 9.98
C PRO A 80 -0.47 7.48 8.97
N GLY A 81 0.47 6.54 8.88
CA GLY A 81 1.57 6.63 7.92
C GLY A 81 1.06 6.53 6.49
N SER A 82 1.69 7.23 5.56
CA SER A 82 1.40 7.14 4.11
C SER A 82 1.74 5.78 3.50
N CYS A 83 2.29 4.84 4.29
CA CYS A 83 2.75 3.53 3.83
C CYS A 83 1.65 2.69 3.17
N TRP A 84 0.39 2.81 3.61
CA TRP A 84 -0.73 2.10 2.98
C TRP A 84 -0.95 2.61 1.54
N ALA A 85 -0.86 3.92 1.33
CA ALA A 85 -1.05 4.56 0.03
C ALA A 85 0.15 4.26 -0.88
N VAL A 86 1.37 4.38 -0.36
CA VAL A 86 2.62 4.08 -1.07
C VAL A 86 2.68 2.61 -1.49
N SER A 87 2.35 1.68 -0.59
CA SER A 87 2.34 0.24 -0.90
C SER A 87 1.27 -0.10 -1.96
N SER A 88 0.10 0.51 -1.85
CA SER A 88 -0.99 0.34 -2.82
C SER A 88 -0.61 0.88 -4.19
N ALA A 89 -0.05 2.09 -4.26
CA ALA A 89 0.44 2.70 -5.49
C ALA A 89 1.51 1.85 -6.18
N SER A 90 2.46 1.30 -5.41
CA SER A 90 3.49 0.38 -5.93
C SER A 90 2.86 -0.86 -6.55
N ALA A 91 1.99 -1.57 -5.83
CA ALA A 91 1.36 -2.79 -6.33
C ALA A 91 0.45 -2.54 -7.56
N ILE A 92 -0.24 -1.39 -7.61
CA ILE A 92 -1.02 -0.98 -8.78
C ILE A 92 -0.10 -0.79 -10.00
N SER A 93 1.03 -0.11 -9.82
CA SER A 93 2.01 0.14 -10.88
C SER A 93 2.54 -1.18 -11.47
N ASP A 94 2.89 -2.12 -10.58
CA ASP A 94 3.37 -3.45 -10.97
C ASP A 94 2.30 -4.21 -11.77
N ARG A 95 1.08 -4.29 -11.24
CA ARG A 95 -0.02 -5.03 -11.87
C ARG A 95 -0.40 -4.46 -13.23
N ILE A 96 -0.43 -3.14 -13.39
CA ILE A 96 -0.67 -2.51 -14.69
C ILE A 96 0.40 -2.92 -15.69
N CYS A 97 1.68 -2.88 -15.28
CA CYS A 97 2.76 -3.30 -16.16
C CYS A 97 2.65 -4.79 -16.53
N ILE A 98 2.41 -5.66 -15.55
CA ILE A 98 2.30 -7.12 -15.71
C ILE A 98 1.14 -7.47 -16.65
N GLN A 99 -0.06 -6.94 -16.39
CA GLN A 99 -1.27 -7.23 -17.16
C GLN A 99 -1.19 -6.72 -18.60
N LEU A 100 -0.41 -5.67 -18.84
CA LEU A 100 -0.24 -5.08 -20.16
C LEU A 100 1.05 -5.55 -20.86
N ASN A 101 1.72 -6.57 -20.33
CA ASN A 101 2.99 -7.10 -20.83
C ASN A 101 4.03 -5.99 -21.08
N GLY A 102 4.10 -5.00 -20.18
CA GLY A 102 5.08 -3.91 -20.23
C GLY A 102 4.82 -2.85 -21.30
N LYS A 103 3.67 -2.86 -21.98
CA LYS A 103 3.27 -1.81 -22.94
C LYS A 103 3.05 -0.45 -22.28
N ILE A 104 2.52 -0.46 -21.05
CA ILE A 104 2.32 0.74 -20.24
C ILE A 104 3.09 0.55 -18.94
N LYS A 105 3.96 1.52 -18.65
CA LYS A 105 4.77 1.57 -17.44
C LYS A 105 4.51 2.92 -16.78
N ILE A 106 3.61 2.92 -15.80
CA ILE A 106 3.27 4.12 -15.04
C ILE A 106 3.70 3.94 -13.59
N GLN A 107 3.98 5.06 -12.93
CA GLN A 107 4.07 5.12 -11.48
C GLN A 107 2.77 5.74 -10.99
N ALA A 108 1.91 4.93 -10.38
CA ALA A 108 0.69 5.44 -9.76
C ALA A 108 1.04 6.47 -8.68
N SER A 109 0.23 7.51 -8.54
CA SER A 109 0.44 8.58 -7.57
C SER A 109 0.02 8.12 -6.18
N ASP A 110 0.99 7.98 -5.28
CA ASP A 110 0.72 7.71 -3.86
C ASP A 110 0.08 8.91 -3.17
N THR A 111 0.49 10.14 -3.51
CA THR A 111 -0.13 11.37 -3.03
C THR A 111 -1.61 11.46 -3.39
N ASP A 112 -2.01 11.08 -4.61
CA ASP A 112 -3.40 11.13 -5.04
C ASP A 112 -4.27 10.13 -4.25
N ILE A 113 -3.76 8.91 -4.06
CA ILE A 113 -4.43 7.89 -3.22
C ILE A 113 -4.56 8.40 -1.77
N LEU A 114 -3.52 9.06 -1.26
CA LEU A 114 -3.47 9.59 0.09
C LEU A 114 -4.40 10.80 0.29
N SER A 115 -4.50 11.71 -0.67
CA SER A 115 -5.26 12.97 -0.53
C SER A 115 -6.73 12.86 -0.92
N CYS A 116 -7.07 11.94 -1.83
CA CYS A 116 -8.42 11.87 -2.42
C CYS A 116 -9.30 10.79 -1.80
N CYS A 117 -8.75 9.82 -1.07
CA CYS A 117 -9.57 8.81 -0.41
C CYS A 117 -9.96 9.23 1.02
N GLU A 118 -11.23 9.55 1.23
CA GLU A 118 -11.77 9.97 2.53
C GLU A 118 -11.95 8.80 3.52
N TYR A 119 -12.17 7.57 3.03
CA TYR A 119 -12.53 6.40 3.83
C TYR A 119 -11.53 5.23 3.70
N CYS A 120 -10.24 5.52 3.48
CA CYS A 120 -9.17 4.52 3.34
C CYS A 120 -8.17 4.55 4.51
N GLY A 121 -7.38 3.48 4.66
CA GLY A 121 -6.20 3.47 5.54
C GLY A 121 -6.50 3.31 7.04
N TYR A 122 -7.74 2.95 7.42
CA TYR A 122 -8.19 2.94 8.82
C TYR A 122 -7.85 1.69 9.66
N GLY A 123 -7.17 0.68 9.10
CA GLY A 123 -6.65 -0.48 9.86
C GLY A 123 -7.72 -1.46 10.34
#